data_AF-A0AAD7DYG0-F1
#
_entry.id   AF-A0AAD7DYG0-F1
#
_cell.length_a   1.000
_cell.length_b   1.000
_cell.length_c   1.000
_cell.angle_alpha   90.00
_cell.angle_beta   90.00
_cell.angle_gamma   90.00
#
_symmetry.space_group_name_H-M   'P 1'
#
loop_
_entity.id
_entity.type
_entity.pdbx_description
1 polymer ?
#
loop_
_entity_poly.entity_id
_entity_poly.type
_entity_poly.pdbx_seq_one_letter_code
_entity_poly.pdbx_strand_id
1 'polypeptide(L)'
;MPWRAGSTHTLAVNRRFADIRELMALIGVHSTGKQRSVNTAVANSSFDSTVDTWDIRTLRVRESLQESRHIPVEYDVNFSHNATTQKDCNRFVGNQENWGQEYATAHEKMSLLGLEKRSLTECTETLPQSIDLKNLSVSSYGSGKAPTDPTTPSRRRSRI
;
A
#
# COMPACT_ATOMS: atom_id res chain seq x y z
N MET A 1 -16.93 -11.10 -17.16
CA MET A 1 -17.64 -11.79 -16.07
C MET A 1 -17.70 -10.82 -14.89
N PRO A 2 -18.87 -10.35 -14.45
CA PRO A 2 -18.94 -9.41 -13.33
C PRO A 2 -18.80 -10.19 -12.01
N TRP A 3 -17.83 -9.79 -11.18
CA TRP A 3 -17.62 -10.35 -9.85
C TRP A 3 -18.74 -9.89 -8.91
N ARG A 4 -19.60 -10.81 -8.47
CA ARG A 4 -20.59 -10.52 -7.43
C ARG A 4 -19.87 -10.32 -6.10
N ALA A 5 -19.92 -9.09 -5.58
CA ALA A 5 -19.34 -8.65 -4.31
C ALA A 5 -19.73 -9.50 -3.07
N GLY A 6 -20.79 -10.32 -3.16
CA GLY A 6 -21.21 -11.22 -2.08
C GLY A 6 -20.28 -12.42 -1.85
N SER A 7 -19.47 -12.83 -2.83
CA SER A 7 -18.77 -14.13 -2.78
C SER A 7 -17.50 -14.12 -1.94
N THR A 8 -16.83 -12.99 -1.85
CA THR A 8 -15.52 -12.82 -1.20
C THR A 8 -15.62 -12.64 0.31
N HIS A 9 -16.64 -11.89 0.77
CA HIS A 9 -16.96 -11.77 2.19
C HIS A 9 -17.26 -13.14 2.80
N THR A 10 -18.05 -13.95 2.09
CA THR A 10 -18.41 -15.30 2.52
C THR A 10 -17.20 -16.24 2.59
N LEU A 11 -16.22 -16.13 1.69
CA LEU A 11 -15.06 -17.03 1.68
C LEU A 11 -14.06 -16.78 2.82
N ALA A 12 -13.77 -15.51 3.15
CA ALA A 12 -12.86 -15.17 4.26
C ALA A 12 -13.50 -15.46 5.63
N VAL A 13 -14.80 -15.14 5.77
CA VAL A 13 -15.54 -15.31 7.02
C VAL A 13 -15.93 -16.78 7.27
N ASN A 14 -16.27 -17.58 6.24
CA ASN A 14 -16.63 -18.99 6.44
C ASN A 14 -15.47 -19.87 6.92
N ARG A 15 -14.21 -19.49 6.64
CA ARG A 15 -13.05 -20.19 7.23
C ARG A 15 -12.73 -19.73 8.66
N ARG A 16 -13.53 -18.81 9.24
CA ARG A 16 -13.28 -18.13 10.53
C ARG A 16 -11.86 -17.58 10.66
N PHE A 17 -11.26 -17.24 9.52
CA PHE A 17 -9.86 -16.88 9.45
C PHE A 17 -9.63 -15.45 9.94
N ALA A 18 -10.52 -14.54 9.55
CA ALA A 18 -10.46 -13.13 9.91
C ALA A 18 -11.87 -12.61 10.20
N ASP A 19 -12.00 -11.77 11.23
CA ASP A 19 -13.19 -10.94 11.39
C ASP A 19 -13.23 -9.83 10.29
N ILE A 20 -14.34 -9.10 10.17
CA ILE A 20 -14.48 -8.05 9.13
C ILE A 20 -13.42 -6.96 9.31
N ARG A 21 -13.05 -6.63 10.55
CA ARG A 21 -12.04 -5.61 10.86
C ARG A 21 -10.65 -6.06 10.39
N GLU A 22 -10.30 -7.31 10.66
CA GLU A 22 -9.06 -7.93 10.21
C GLU A 22 -8.99 -8.04 8.69
N LEU A 23 -10.12 -8.39 8.04
CA LEU A 23 -10.21 -8.40 6.58
C LEU A 23 -9.99 -6.99 6.00
N MET A 24 -10.60 -5.95 6.58
CA MET A 24 -10.40 -4.57 6.13
C MET A 24 -8.97 -4.10 6.37
N ALA A 25 -8.34 -4.50 7.48
CA ALA A 25 -6.94 -4.20 7.75
C ALA A 25 -6.02 -4.84 6.69
N LEU A 26 -6.26 -6.10 6.33
CA LEU A 26 -5.52 -6.81 5.27
C LEU A 26 -5.69 -6.15 3.91
N ILE A 27 -6.90 -5.76 3.52
CA ILE A 27 -7.16 -5.09 2.24
C ILE A 27 -6.41 -3.75 2.12
N GLY A 28 -6.19 -3.05 3.25
CA GLY A 28 -5.41 -1.82 3.27
C GLY A 28 -4.03 -1.92 2.61
N VAL A 29 -3.39 -3.12 2.63
CA VAL A 29 -2.07 -3.39 1.99
C VAL A 29 -2.03 -3.03 0.51
N HIS A 30 -3.19 -3.00 -0.16
CA HIS A 30 -3.30 -2.61 -1.57
C HIS A 30 -2.79 -1.18 -1.81
N SER A 31 -2.62 -0.34 -0.78
CA SER A 31 -2.00 0.99 -0.92
C SER A 31 -0.61 0.91 -1.52
N THR A 32 0.11 -0.19 -1.28
CA THR A 32 1.45 -0.44 -1.84
C THR A 32 1.47 -1.35 -3.08
N GLY A 33 0.29 -1.63 -3.65
CA GLY A 33 0.12 -2.61 -4.73
C GLY A 33 0.02 -2.01 -6.14
N LYS A 34 0.46 -2.81 -7.12
CA LYS A 34 0.29 -2.54 -8.57
C LYS A 34 -0.32 -3.76 -9.25
N GLN A 35 -1.23 -3.51 -10.19
CA GLN A 35 -1.82 -4.57 -11.01
C GLN A 35 -0.88 -4.94 -12.17
N ARG A 36 -0.81 -6.22 -12.52
CA ARG A 36 -0.01 -6.69 -13.66
C ARG A 36 -0.79 -7.54 -14.66
N SER A 37 -1.90 -8.15 -14.22
CA SER A 37 -2.61 -9.19 -14.98
C SER A 37 -4.07 -8.88 -15.27
N VAL A 38 -4.73 -7.96 -14.54
CA VAL A 38 -6.16 -7.67 -14.72
C VAL A 38 -6.39 -6.96 -16.06
N ASN A 39 -5.55 -5.97 -16.34
CA ASN A 39 -5.54 -5.31 -17.64
C ASN A 39 -4.07 -5.13 -18.07
N THR A 40 -3.61 -5.99 -18.96
CA THR A 40 -2.22 -5.98 -19.42
C THR A 40 -1.85 -4.70 -20.18
N ALA A 41 -2.83 -3.97 -20.74
CA ALA A 41 -2.59 -2.70 -21.43
C ALA A 41 -2.11 -1.57 -20.49
N VAL A 42 -2.36 -1.72 -19.20
CA VAL A 42 -2.01 -0.75 -18.13
C VAL A 42 -1.24 -1.45 -17.01
N ALA A 43 -0.46 -2.47 -17.37
CA ALA A 43 0.39 -3.19 -16.43
C ALA A 43 1.28 -2.22 -15.64
N ASN A 44 1.41 -2.47 -14.34
CA ASN A 44 2.10 -1.64 -13.35
C ASN A 44 1.38 -0.36 -12.92
N SER A 45 0.14 -0.11 -13.37
CA SER A 45 -0.72 0.88 -12.73
C SER A 45 -0.95 0.52 -11.26
N SER A 46 -0.79 1.51 -10.38
CA SER A 46 -1.04 1.36 -8.95
C SER A 46 -2.52 1.41 -8.62
N PHE A 47 -2.87 0.80 -7.49
CA PHE A 47 -4.24 0.82 -6.96
C PHE A 47 -4.62 2.16 -6.32
N ASP A 48 -3.62 2.93 -5.87
CA ASP A 48 -3.77 4.29 -5.33
C ASP A 48 -2.59 5.18 -5.78
N SER A 49 -2.75 6.47 -5.53
CA SER A 49 -1.81 7.57 -5.65
C SER A 49 -0.57 7.51 -4.75
N THR A 50 -0.56 6.69 -3.70
CA THR A 50 0.52 6.63 -2.70
C THR A 50 1.22 5.27 -2.66
N VAL A 51 1.56 4.72 -3.83
CA VAL A 51 2.07 3.33 -3.95
C VAL A 51 3.35 2.99 -3.20
N ASP A 52 4.20 3.99 -2.94
CA ASP A 52 5.46 3.78 -2.21
C ASP A 52 5.32 4.11 -0.71
N THR A 53 4.09 4.40 -0.26
CA THR A 53 3.79 4.78 1.11
C THR A 53 2.90 3.72 1.75
N TRP A 54 3.32 3.23 2.90
CA TRP A 54 2.49 2.36 3.75
C TRP A 54 1.39 3.19 4.42
N ASP A 55 0.23 3.35 3.76
CA ASP A 55 -0.93 4.08 4.27
C ASP A 55 -2.27 3.39 3.98
N ILE A 56 -3.37 4.01 4.42
CA ILE A 56 -4.75 3.52 4.31
C ILE A 56 -5.57 4.26 3.25
N ARG A 57 -4.90 4.93 2.31
CA ARG A 57 -5.60 5.79 1.35
C ARG A 57 -6.48 5.00 0.38
N THR A 58 -6.17 3.73 0.15
CA THR A 58 -6.99 2.79 -0.65
C THR A 58 -8.40 2.61 -0.15
N LEU A 59 -8.64 2.74 1.16
CA LEU A 59 -9.97 2.63 1.75
C LEU A 59 -10.73 3.97 1.76
N ARG A 60 -10.11 5.07 1.32
CA ARG A 60 -10.70 6.42 1.21
C ARG A 60 -11.29 6.70 -0.17
N VAL A 61 -11.92 5.72 -0.81
CA VAL A 61 -12.37 5.79 -2.21
C VAL A 61 -13.43 6.87 -2.51
N ARG A 62 -13.95 7.59 -1.51
CA ARG A 62 -14.75 8.81 -1.77
C ARG A 62 -13.97 9.91 -2.52
N GLU A 63 -12.63 9.90 -2.51
CA GLU A 63 -11.81 11.01 -3.01
C GLU A 63 -10.92 10.67 -4.22
N SER A 64 -10.73 9.40 -4.60
CA SER A 64 -9.65 8.99 -5.54
C SER A 64 -10.07 8.77 -7.01
N LEU A 65 -11.34 8.92 -7.38
CA LEU A 65 -11.81 8.67 -8.76
C LEU A 65 -11.37 9.75 -9.78
N GLN A 66 -10.68 10.81 -9.37
CA GLN A 66 -10.31 11.93 -10.25
C GLN A 66 -8.92 11.84 -10.88
N GLU A 67 -8.01 10.96 -10.42
CA GLU A 67 -6.63 10.98 -10.88
C GLU A 67 -6.34 9.87 -11.92
N SER A 68 -6.15 10.29 -13.18
CA SER A 68 -6.09 9.47 -14.41
C SER A 68 -5.03 8.35 -14.50
N ARG A 69 -4.21 8.12 -13.47
CA ARG A 69 -3.11 7.13 -13.47
C ARG A 69 -3.32 5.93 -12.56
N HIS A 70 -4.34 5.95 -11.72
CA HIS A 70 -4.61 4.89 -10.74
C HIS A 70 -5.86 4.13 -11.16
N ILE A 71 -5.82 2.81 -11.03
CA ILE A 71 -6.97 1.96 -11.32
C ILE A 71 -7.47 1.46 -9.97
N PRO A 72 -8.47 2.13 -9.36
CA PRO A 72 -9.04 1.64 -8.13
C PRO A 72 -9.60 0.24 -8.39
N VAL A 73 -9.30 -0.69 -7.49
CA VAL A 73 -9.87 -2.02 -7.57
C VAL A 73 -11.36 -1.88 -7.23
N GLU A 74 -12.24 -2.28 -8.16
CA GLU A 74 -13.70 -2.21 -7.98
C GLU A 74 -14.16 -2.88 -6.68
N TYR A 75 -13.45 -3.94 -6.28
CA TYR A 75 -13.62 -4.59 -4.99
C TYR A 75 -13.42 -3.65 -3.81
N ASP A 76 -12.27 -2.97 -3.71
CA ASP A 76 -11.93 -2.07 -2.58
C ASP A 76 -12.95 -0.93 -2.47
N VAL A 77 -13.41 -0.41 -3.61
CA VAL A 77 -14.51 0.56 -3.70
C VAL A 77 -15.77 -0.03 -3.06
N ASN A 78 -16.17 -1.23 -3.47
CA ASN A 78 -17.36 -1.89 -2.95
C ASN A 78 -17.30 -2.11 -1.43
N PHE A 79 -16.14 -2.42 -0.82
CA PHE A 79 -16.02 -2.51 0.65
C PHE A 79 -16.21 -1.18 1.35
N SER A 80 -15.69 -0.10 0.77
CA SER A 80 -15.83 1.25 1.35
C SER A 80 -17.29 1.75 1.35
N HIS A 81 -18.11 1.23 0.44
CA HIS A 81 -19.53 1.58 0.31
C HIS A 81 -20.50 0.57 0.92
N ASN A 82 -20.06 -0.66 1.21
CA ASN A 82 -20.91 -1.71 1.76
C ASN A 82 -21.25 -1.44 3.23
N ALA A 83 -22.54 -1.45 3.58
CA ALA A 83 -23.02 -1.15 4.94
C ALA A 83 -22.40 -2.04 6.04
N THR A 84 -22.04 -3.28 5.71
CA THR A 84 -21.44 -4.23 6.65
C THR A 84 -19.98 -3.93 6.93
N THR A 85 -19.22 -3.41 5.97
CA THR A 85 -17.76 -3.21 6.08
C THR A 85 -17.35 -1.76 6.22
N GLN A 86 -18.22 -0.82 5.82
CA GLN A 86 -17.93 0.61 5.83
C GLN A 86 -17.55 1.14 7.22
N LYS A 87 -18.16 0.63 8.29
CA LYS A 87 -17.82 1.02 9.66
C LYS A 87 -16.34 0.70 9.97
N ASP A 88 -15.89 -0.49 9.61
CA ASP A 88 -14.52 -0.92 9.86
C ASP A 88 -13.53 -0.25 8.89
N CYS A 89 -13.90 0.01 7.64
CA CYS A 89 -13.11 0.85 6.73
C CYS A 89 -12.86 2.24 7.35
N ASN A 90 -13.93 2.90 7.81
CA ASN A 90 -13.86 4.25 8.39
C ASN A 90 -13.04 4.29 9.69
N ARG A 91 -12.94 3.18 10.43
CA ARG A 91 -12.14 3.11 11.66
C ARG A 91 -10.65 3.35 11.42
N PHE A 92 -10.15 2.98 10.24
CA PHE A 92 -8.74 3.13 9.89
C PHE A 92 -8.42 4.49 9.25
N VAL A 93 -9.43 5.18 8.71
CA VAL A 93 -9.22 6.48 8.05
C VAL A 93 -8.62 7.49 9.03
N GLY A 94 -7.41 7.94 8.74
CA GLY A 94 -6.67 8.88 9.59
C GLY A 94 -6.04 8.25 10.84
N ASN A 95 -6.17 6.94 11.05
CA ASN A 95 -5.62 6.22 12.19
C ASN A 95 -4.60 5.15 11.73
N GLN A 96 -3.45 5.64 11.29
CA GLN A 96 -2.35 4.83 10.74
C GLN A 96 -1.81 3.79 11.74
N GLU A 97 -1.68 4.16 13.01
CA GLU A 97 -1.16 3.28 14.05
C GLU A 97 -2.11 2.10 14.32
N ASN A 98 -3.40 2.39 14.53
CA ASN A 98 -4.39 1.34 14.74
C ASN A 98 -4.53 0.43 13.52
N TRP A 99 -4.45 0.98 12.31
CA TRP A 99 -4.40 0.15 11.10
C TRP A 99 -3.17 -0.76 11.09
N GLY A 100 -1.98 -0.23 11.37
CA GLY A 100 -0.74 -1.00 11.40
C GLY A 100 -0.79 -2.17 12.40
N GLN A 101 -1.32 -1.93 13.60
CA GLN A 101 -1.48 -2.97 14.63
C GLN A 101 -2.46 -4.08 14.21
N GLU A 102 -3.61 -3.69 13.67
CA GLU A 102 -4.64 -4.65 13.21
C GLU A 102 -4.16 -5.42 11.96
N TYR A 103 -3.43 -4.75 11.05
CA TYR A 103 -2.79 -5.40 9.92
C TYR A 103 -1.76 -6.43 10.37
N ALA A 104 -0.84 -6.06 11.28
CA ALA A 104 0.19 -6.98 11.77
C ALA A 104 -0.42 -8.22 12.42
N THR A 105 -1.45 -8.03 13.24
CA THR A 105 -2.20 -9.13 13.89
C THR A 105 -2.87 -10.04 12.85
N ALA A 106 -3.58 -9.45 11.88
CA ALA A 106 -4.28 -10.22 10.84
C ALA A 106 -3.29 -10.93 9.89
N HIS A 107 -2.17 -10.28 9.56
CA HIS A 107 -1.14 -10.84 8.69
C HIS A 107 -0.38 -11.99 9.34
N GLU A 108 -0.11 -11.91 10.66
CA GLU A 108 0.43 -13.03 11.42
C GLU A 108 -0.52 -14.22 11.36
N LYS A 109 -1.81 -14.01 11.67
CA LYS A 109 -2.83 -15.07 11.56
C LYS A 109 -2.85 -15.67 10.14
N MET A 110 -2.78 -14.83 9.11
CA MET A 110 -2.77 -15.26 7.70
C MET A 110 -1.61 -16.18 7.39
N SER A 111 -0.42 -15.79 7.86
CA SER A 111 0.82 -16.50 7.64
C SER A 111 0.85 -17.85 8.36
N LEU A 112 0.06 -17.99 9.43
CA LEU A 112 -0.04 -19.19 10.26
C LEU A 112 -1.22 -20.10 9.88
N LEU A 113 -1.94 -19.81 8.80
CA LEU A 113 -3.06 -20.64 8.34
C LEU A 113 -2.61 -22.08 8.05
N GLY A 114 -3.17 -23.04 8.81
CA GLY A 114 -2.84 -24.45 8.69
C GLY A 114 -1.54 -24.88 9.38
N LEU A 115 -0.88 -23.96 10.10
CA LEU A 115 0.32 -24.23 10.89
C LEU A 115 0.01 -24.18 12.39
N GLU A 116 0.73 -24.96 13.18
CA GLU A 116 0.70 -24.83 14.63
C GLU A 116 1.79 -23.84 15.07
N LYS A 117 1.40 -22.66 15.60
CA LYS A 117 2.35 -21.62 16.04
C LYS A 117 3.44 -22.15 17.00
N ARG A 118 3.10 -23.10 17.87
CA ARG A 118 4.04 -23.68 18.86
C ARG A 118 5.14 -24.53 18.22
N SER A 119 4.94 -24.99 16.98
CA SER A 119 5.93 -25.76 16.21
C SER A 119 6.91 -24.88 15.44
N LEU A 120 6.77 -23.56 15.50
CA LEU A 120 7.56 -22.60 14.75
C LEU A 120 8.53 -21.83 15.65
N THR A 121 9.66 -21.42 15.07
CA THR A 121 10.62 -20.52 15.71
C THR A 121 10.23 -19.07 15.44
N GLU A 122 10.29 -18.24 16.49
CA GLU A 122 10.02 -16.81 16.41
C GLU A 122 11.28 -16.09 15.90
N CYS A 123 11.17 -15.42 14.75
CA CYS A 123 12.28 -14.75 14.06
C CYS A 123 12.01 -13.25 13.81
N THR A 124 11.05 -12.64 14.52
CA THR A 124 10.63 -11.26 14.23
C THR A 124 11.73 -10.24 14.48
N GLU A 125 12.70 -10.54 15.36
CA GLU A 125 13.89 -9.72 15.60
C GLU A 125 14.79 -9.55 14.36
N THR A 126 14.64 -10.41 13.35
CA THR A 126 15.39 -10.28 12.09
C THR A 126 14.80 -9.25 11.13
N LEU A 127 13.58 -8.76 11.41
CA LEU A 127 12.92 -7.78 10.57
C LEU A 127 13.55 -6.39 10.76
N PRO A 128 13.74 -5.61 9.68
CA PRO A 128 14.21 -4.24 9.81
C PRO A 128 13.18 -3.38 10.54
N GLN A 129 13.66 -2.35 11.24
CA GLN A 129 12.78 -1.36 11.85
C GLN A 129 11.96 -0.63 10.79
N SER A 130 10.72 -0.27 11.14
CA SER A 130 9.87 0.53 10.25
C SER A 130 10.46 1.93 10.05
N ILE A 131 10.34 2.44 8.83
CA ILE A 131 10.75 3.80 8.49
C ILE A 131 9.51 4.69 8.58
N ASP A 132 9.51 5.65 9.51
CA ASP A 132 8.52 6.72 9.52
C ASP A 132 8.97 7.83 8.54
N LEU A 133 8.23 7.98 7.44
CA LEU A 133 8.51 8.99 6.43
C LEU A 133 8.47 10.42 7.00
N LYS A 134 7.79 10.66 8.14
CA LYS A 134 7.81 11.97 8.82
C LYS A 134 9.15 12.27 9.47
N ASN A 135 9.89 11.23 9.85
CA ASN A 135 11.20 11.33 10.52
C ASN A 135 12.36 11.34 9.52
N LEU A 136 12.08 11.08 8.24
CA LEU A 136 13.00 11.38 7.16
C LEU A 136 13.00 12.90 6.94
N SER A 137 13.68 13.65 7.80
CA SER A 137 14.15 14.96 7.41
C SER A 137 15.10 14.73 6.23
N VAL A 138 14.64 15.02 5.02
CA VAL A 138 15.52 15.14 3.88
C VAL A 138 16.49 16.25 4.25
N SER A 139 17.69 15.88 4.71
CA SER A 139 18.83 16.76 4.58
C SER A 139 18.91 17.01 3.09
N SER A 140 18.46 18.19 2.65
CA SER A 140 18.57 18.62 1.27
C SER A 140 20.00 18.34 0.90
N TYR A 141 20.24 17.35 0.04
CA TYR A 141 21.54 17.18 -0.59
C TYR A 141 21.83 18.57 -1.16
N GLY A 142 22.84 19.22 -0.59
CA GLY A 142 23.17 20.58 -0.95
C GLY A 142 23.27 20.66 -2.47
N SER A 143 23.00 21.84 -2.99
CA SER A 143 23.39 22.24 -4.35
C SER A 143 24.89 22.00 -4.52
N GLY A 144 25.24 20.74 -4.78
CA GLY A 144 26.56 20.27 -5.13
C GLY A 144 26.73 20.67 -6.57
N LYS A 145 27.57 21.68 -6.79
CA LYS A 145 28.03 22.06 -8.12
C LYS A 145 28.26 20.79 -8.94
N ALA A 146 27.68 20.76 -10.14
CA ALA A 146 27.94 19.72 -11.12
C ALA A 146 29.45 19.42 -11.18
N PRO A 147 29.86 18.14 -11.28
CA PRO A 147 31.25 17.79 -11.50
C PRO A 147 31.75 18.58 -12.70
N THR A 148 32.80 19.38 -12.50
CA THR A 148 33.49 20.01 -13.62
C THR A 148 34.26 18.92 -14.33
N ASP A 149 33.73 18.47 -15.46
CA ASP A 149 34.42 17.57 -16.38
C ASP A 149 35.72 18.25 -16.85
N PRO A 150 36.90 17.69 -16.57
CA PRO A 150 38.18 18.27 -16.97
C PRO A 150 38.44 18.19 -18.49
N THR A 151 37.49 17.73 -19.31
CA THR A 151 37.73 17.44 -20.74
C THR A 151 37.02 18.39 -21.71
N THR A 152 36.54 19.56 -21.27
CA THR A 152 35.98 20.56 -22.20
C THR A 152 37.07 21.53 -22.70
N PRO A 153 37.41 21.57 -24.02
CA PRO A 153 38.38 22.52 -24.54
C PRO A 153 37.87 23.96 -24.42
N SER A 154 38.70 24.86 -23.91
CA SER A 154 38.36 26.28 -23.76
C SER A 154 38.11 26.92 -25.12
N ARG A 155 36.86 27.29 -25.39
CA ARG A 155 36.49 28.07 -26.57
C ARG A 155 37.00 29.50 -26.37
N ARG A 156 38.13 29.84 -26.99
CA ARG A 156 38.65 31.22 -27.08
C ARG A 156 37.52 32.15 -27.55
N ARG A 157 37.17 33.14 -26.73
CA ARG A 157 36.39 34.30 -27.19
C ARG A 157 37.26 35.10 -28.17
N SER A 158 36.93 35.06 -29.45
CA SER A 158 37.38 36.06 -30.39
C SER A 158 36.63 37.35 -30.09
N ARG A 159 37.41 38.38 -29.72
CA ARG A 159 36.98 39.76 -29.56
C ARG A 159 36.92 40.37 -30.96
N ILE A 160 35.75 40.84 -31.37
CA ILE A 160 35.55 41.88 -32.39
C ILE A 160 34.69 42.94 -31.72
#